data_AF-A0A3D1KJ83-F1
#
_entry.id   AF-A0A3D1KJ83-F1
#
_cell.length_a   1.000
_cell.length_b   1.000
_cell.length_c   1.000
_cell.angle_alpha   90.00
_cell.angle_beta   90.00
_cell.angle_gamma   90.00
#
_symmetry.space_group_name_H-M   'P 1'
#
loop_
_entity.id
_entity.type
_entity.pdbx_description
1 polymer ?
#
loop_
_entity_poly.entity_id
_entity_poly.type
_entity_poly.pdbx_seq_one_letter_code
_entity_poly.pdbx_strand_id
1 'polypeptide(L)'
;MSNIRWSQVPKPTVTDKKLQNIIDDLYKPGSIGTGNTADAIRYEIATGNPVGNKWHSEKGMNAIRALEKWINKNKNSPDTKAATAVLNDLKDAFKKK
;
A
#
# COMPACT_ATOMS: atom_id res chain seq x y z
N MET A 1 24.13 -4.75 0.43
CA MET A 1 22.84 -4.56 1.13
C MET A 1 21.92 -3.81 0.20
N SER A 2 20.73 -4.32 -0.09
CA SER A 2 19.77 -3.65 -0.98
C SER A 2 19.29 -2.36 -0.31
N ASN A 3 19.50 -1.19 -0.94
CA ASN A 3 18.95 0.09 -0.47
C ASN A 3 17.43 0.12 -0.73
N ILE A 4 16.66 -0.51 0.16
CA ILE A 4 15.20 -0.49 0.12
C ILE A 4 14.72 0.91 0.50
N ARG A 5 13.87 1.53 -0.34
CA ARG A 5 13.25 2.82 -0.05
C ARG A 5 11.90 2.60 0.62
N TRP A 6 11.80 2.81 1.92
CA TRP A 6 10.57 2.64 2.68
C TRP A 6 9.52 3.71 2.35
N SER A 7 8.26 3.37 2.60
CA SER A 7 7.10 4.24 2.42
C SER A 7 7.28 5.51 3.24
N GLN A 8 6.93 6.63 2.63
CA GLN A 8 6.85 7.93 3.31
C GLN A 8 5.40 8.41 3.41
N VAL A 9 4.44 7.54 3.09
CA VAL A 9 3.01 7.84 3.15
C VAL A 9 2.50 7.38 4.52
N PRO A 10 2.20 8.32 5.45
CA PRO A 10 1.60 7.94 6.72
C PRO A 10 0.18 7.41 6.49
N LYS A 11 -0.33 6.60 7.41
CA LYS A 11 -1.72 6.10 7.36
C LYS A 11 -2.69 7.30 7.30
N PRO A 12 -3.43 7.50 6.19
CA PRO A 12 -4.38 8.59 6.12
C PRO A 12 -5.68 8.26 6.87
N THR A 13 -6.32 9.29 7.41
CA THR A 13 -7.71 9.25 7.87
C THR A 13 -8.61 9.76 6.76
N VAL A 14 -9.66 9.02 6.44
CA VAL A 14 -10.61 9.36 5.36
C VAL A 14 -12.04 9.29 5.85
N THR A 15 -12.95 9.99 5.19
CA THR A 15 -14.37 10.02 5.55
C THR A 15 -15.16 8.84 4.98
N ASP A 16 -14.79 8.35 3.80
CA ASP A 16 -15.47 7.21 3.19
C ASP A 16 -15.10 5.90 3.88
N LYS A 17 -16.11 5.24 4.47
CA LYS A 17 -15.93 3.99 5.21
C LYS A 17 -15.33 2.85 4.36
N LYS A 18 -15.64 2.78 3.06
CA LYS A 18 -15.10 1.72 2.19
C LYS A 18 -13.61 1.96 1.94
N LEU A 19 -13.21 3.21 1.72
CA LEU A 19 -11.82 3.58 1.58
C LEU A 19 -11.04 3.38 2.89
N GLN A 20 -11.63 3.76 4.03
CA GLN A 20 -11.01 3.55 5.34
C GLN A 20 -10.72 2.06 5.57
N ASN A 21 -11.63 1.16 5.23
CA ASN A 21 -11.39 -0.28 5.33
C ASN A 21 -10.23 -0.77 4.44
N ILE A 22 -10.08 -0.23 3.23
CA ILE A 22 -8.95 -0.55 2.35
C ILE A 22 -7.63 -0.06 2.99
N ILE A 23 -7.62 1.18 3.50
CA ILE A 23 -6.45 1.76 4.18
C ILE A 23 -6.10 0.96 5.44
N ASP A 24 -7.08 0.64 6.28
CA ASP A 24 -6.85 -0.09 7.52
C ASP A 24 -6.24 -1.46 7.26
N ASP A 25 -6.64 -2.13 6.18
CA ASP A 25 -6.05 -3.40 5.79
C ASP A 25 -4.59 -3.25 5.30
N LEU A 26 -4.27 -2.17 4.57
CA LEU A 26 -2.92 -1.89 4.09
C LEU A 26 -1.94 -1.49 5.18
N TYR A 27 -2.41 -0.83 6.24
CA TYR A 27 -1.61 -0.27 7.33
C TYR A 27 -1.71 -1.07 8.64
N LYS A 28 -2.02 -2.37 8.55
CA LYS A 28 -1.89 -3.28 9.70
C LYS A 28 -0.43 -3.36 10.13
N PRO A 29 -0.09 -3.18 11.42
CA PRO A 29 1.29 -3.19 11.90
C PRO A 29 2.05 -4.44 11.44
N GLY A 30 3.07 -4.23 10.61
CA GLY A 30 4.06 -5.24 10.21
C GLY A 30 5.39 -5.06 10.94
N SER A 31 6.32 -5.99 10.71
CA SER A 31 7.62 -6.03 11.39
C SER A 31 8.77 -5.33 10.64
N ILE A 32 8.53 -4.77 9.45
CA ILE A 32 9.57 -4.20 8.57
C ILE A 32 9.15 -2.80 8.08
N GLY A 33 10.14 -1.91 7.91
CA GLY A 33 9.93 -0.56 7.37
C GLY A 33 8.99 0.26 8.28
N THR A 34 8.00 0.93 7.68
CA THR A 34 6.93 1.60 8.42
C THR A 34 5.79 0.66 8.81
N GLY A 35 5.94 -0.65 8.59
CA GLY A 35 4.98 -1.67 8.94
C GLY A 35 3.76 -1.74 8.02
N ASN A 36 3.77 -1.12 6.84
CA ASN A 36 2.65 -1.19 5.89
C ASN A 36 2.90 -2.24 4.78
N THR A 37 1.84 -2.55 4.03
CA THR A 37 1.89 -3.55 2.95
C THR A 37 2.86 -3.17 1.82
N ALA A 38 3.03 -1.88 1.52
CA ALA A 38 3.96 -1.43 0.49
C ALA A 38 5.41 -1.76 0.86
N ASP A 39 5.78 -1.58 2.13
CA ASP A 39 7.12 -1.90 2.62
C ASP A 39 7.39 -3.40 2.67
N ALA A 40 6.40 -4.21 3.04
CA ALA A 40 6.50 -5.66 2.94
C ALA A 40 6.80 -6.10 1.49
N ILE A 41 6.10 -5.53 0.50
CA ILE A 41 6.31 -5.84 -0.93
C ILE A 41 7.71 -5.40 -1.39
N ARG A 42 8.18 -4.21 -0.99
CA ARG A 42 9.52 -3.75 -1.35
C ARG A 42 10.60 -4.67 -0.78
N TYR A 43 10.44 -5.10 0.46
CA TYR A 43 11.35 -6.07 1.09
C TYR A 43 11.34 -7.41 0.33
N GLU A 44 10.15 -7.93 0.02
CA GLU A 44 9.95 -9.18 -0.72
C GLU A 44 10.63 -9.15 -2.08
N ILE A 45 10.47 -8.06 -2.84
CA ILE A 45 11.10 -7.89 -4.15
C ILE A 45 12.62 -7.74 -4.03
N ALA A 46 13.10 -7.00 -3.04
CA ALA A 46 14.53 -6.71 -2.88
C ALA A 46 15.34 -7.88 -2.32
N THR A 47 14.70 -8.80 -1.59
CA THR A 47 15.38 -9.91 -0.89
C THR A 47 15.00 -11.28 -1.42
N GLY A 48 13.87 -11.40 -2.13
CA GLY A 48 13.30 -12.70 -2.49
C GLY A 48 12.77 -13.49 -1.30
N ASN A 49 12.55 -12.87 -0.14
CA ASN A 49 12.06 -13.51 1.07
C ASN A 49 10.70 -12.94 1.52
N PRO A 50 9.78 -13.78 2.04
CA PRO A 50 8.51 -13.33 2.58
C PRO A 50 8.67 -12.57 3.91
N VAL A 51 7.67 -11.77 4.28
CA VAL A 51 7.57 -11.13 5.60
C VAL A 51 6.61 -11.93 6.48
N GLY A 52 7.06 -12.38 7.65
CA GLY A 52 6.21 -13.16 8.56
C GLY A 52 5.67 -14.45 7.93
N ASN A 53 6.48 -15.12 7.10
CA ASN A 53 6.14 -16.33 6.36
C ASN A 53 4.98 -16.18 5.36
N LYS A 54 4.65 -14.95 4.94
CA LYS A 54 3.61 -14.67 3.95
C LYS A 54 4.11 -13.70 2.88
N TRP A 55 3.62 -13.88 1.67
CA TRP A 55 3.83 -12.96 0.56
C TRP A 55 2.72 -11.91 0.54
N HIS A 56 3.09 -10.64 0.33
CA HIS A 56 2.18 -9.51 0.34
C HIS A 56 1.86 -8.99 -1.06
N SER A 57 2.51 -9.51 -2.09
CA SER A 57 2.32 -9.13 -3.50
C SER A 57 0.86 -9.31 -3.98
N GLU A 58 0.23 -10.45 -3.70
CA GLU A 58 -1.17 -10.69 -4.10
C GLU A 58 -2.12 -9.68 -3.43
N LYS A 59 -1.95 -9.48 -2.12
CA LYS A 59 -2.69 -8.47 -1.36
C LYS A 59 -2.51 -7.08 -1.95
N GLY A 60 -1.27 -6.70 -2.27
CA GLY A 60 -0.95 -5.42 -2.90
C GLY A 60 -1.66 -5.23 -4.24
N MET A 61 -1.65 -6.23 -5.13
CA MET A 61 -2.34 -6.16 -6.41
C MET A 61 -3.86 -6.02 -6.25
N ASN A 62 -4.46 -6.74 -5.30
CA ASN A 62 -5.88 -6.63 -5.02
C ASN A 62 -6.26 -5.23 -4.50
N ALA A 63 -5.43 -4.67 -3.62
CA ALA A 63 -5.64 -3.32 -3.11
C ALA A 63 -5.44 -2.23 -4.17
N ILE A 64 -4.47 -2.38 -5.10
CA ILE A 64 -4.32 -1.48 -6.25
C ILE A 64 -5.63 -1.40 -7.05
N ARG A 65 -6.20 -2.56 -7.41
CA ARG A 65 -7.47 -2.62 -8.16
C ARG A 65 -8.63 -1.99 -7.38
N ALA A 66 -8.68 -2.23 -6.07
CA ALA A 66 -9.72 -1.65 -5.21
C ALA A 66 -9.63 -0.13 -5.12
N LEU A 67 -8.41 0.42 -4.96
CA LEU A 67 -8.15 1.86 -4.92
C LEU A 67 -8.46 2.52 -6.26
N GLU A 68 -8.04 1.94 -7.38
CA GLU A 68 -8.36 2.46 -8.72
C GLU A 68 -9.87 2.50 -8.96
N LYS A 69 -10.58 1.43 -8.61
CA LYS A 69 -12.05 1.38 -8.72
C LYS A 69 -12.71 2.44 -7.83
N TRP A 70 -12.22 2.60 -6.59
CA TRP A 70 -12.74 3.59 -5.67
C TRP A 70 -12.51 5.01 -6.18
N ILE A 71 -11.30 5.35 -6.63
CA ILE A 71 -10.95 6.68 -7.18
C ILE A 71 -11.81 6.99 -8.40
N ASN A 72 -11.96 6.04 -9.33
CA ASN A 72 -12.76 6.26 -10.53
C ASN A 72 -14.24 6.51 -10.22
N LYS A 73 -14.78 5.87 -9.17
CA LYS A 73 -16.16 6.07 -8.72
C LYS A 73 -16.35 7.39 -7.95
N ASN A 74 -15.31 7.89 -7.28
CA ASN A 74 -15.39 8.98 -6.31
C ASN A 74 -14.52 10.19 -6.71
N LYS A 75 -14.42 10.53 -8.00
CA LYS A 75 -13.48 11.54 -8.53
C LYS A 75 -13.52 12.91 -7.83
N ASN A 76 -14.69 13.31 -7.32
CA ASN A 76 -14.90 14.59 -6.64
C ASN A 76 -14.87 14.49 -5.10
N SER A 77 -14.54 13.32 -4.54
CA SER A 77 -14.43 13.13 -3.10
C SER A 77 -13.21 13.86 -2.53
N PRO A 78 -13.32 14.50 -1.34
CA PRO A 78 -12.17 15.07 -0.65
C PRO A 78 -11.09 14.03 -0.33
N ASP A 79 -11.47 12.75 -0.19
CA ASP A 79 -10.55 11.66 0.15
C ASP A 79 -9.71 11.17 -1.05
N THR A 80 -9.99 11.63 -2.27
CA THR A 80 -9.30 11.20 -3.50
C THR A 80 -7.80 11.42 -3.41
N LYS A 81 -7.35 12.54 -2.84
CA LYS A 81 -5.91 12.83 -2.68
C LYS A 81 -5.22 11.79 -1.80
N ALA A 82 -5.85 11.38 -0.70
CA ALA A 82 -5.33 10.35 0.19
C ALA A 82 -5.29 8.98 -0.50
N ALA A 83 -6.38 8.59 -1.19
CA ALA A 83 -6.45 7.34 -1.95
C ALA A 83 -5.37 7.27 -3.04
N THR A 84 -5.14 8.36 -3.77
CA THR A 84 -4.12 8.44 -4.82
C THR A 84 -2.70 8.34 -4.24
N ALA A 85 -2.42 8.96 -3.10
CA ALA A 85 -1.12 8.84 -2.43
C ALA A 85 -0.81 7.37 -2.06
N VAL A 86 -1.77 6.68 -1.43
CA VAL A 86 -1.63 5.26 -1.08
C VAL A 86 -1.49 4.38 -2.33
N LEU A 87 -2.27 4.64 -3.38
CA LEU A 87 -2.18 3.91 -4.64
C LEU A 87 -0.80 4.06 -5.29
N ASN A 88 -0.26 5.27 -5.31
CA ASN A 88 1.04 5.54 -5.91
C ASN A 88 2.18 4.88 -5.13
N ASP A 89 2.14 4.94 -3.79
CA ASP A 89 3.12 4.25 -2.95
C ASP A 89 3.08 2.73 -3.15
N LEU A 90 1.87 2.17 -3.23
CA LEU A 90 1.70 0.73 -3.44
C LEU A 90 2.15 0.30 -4.84
N LYS A 91 1.87 1.08 -5.89
CA LYS A 91 2.38 0.82 -7.25
C LYS A 91 3.90 0.95 -7.33
N ASP A 92 4.46 1.93 -6.63
CA ASP A 92 5.90 2.12 -6.56
C ASP A 92 6.61 0.93 -5.89
N ALA A 93 5.97 0.30 -4.90
CA ALA A 93 6.50 -0.89 -4.25
C ALA A 93 6.79 -2.05 -5.22
N PHE A 94 6.04 -2.17 -6.32
CA PHE A 94 6.21 -3.22 -7.32
C PHE A 94 7.28 -2.93 -8.38
N LYS A 95 7.85 -1.71 -8.41
CA LYS A 95 8.87 -1.38 -9.38
C LYS A 95 10.20 -2.02 -8.96
N LYS A 96 10.74 -2.89 -9.81
CA LYS A 96 12.15 -3.32 -9.68
C LYS A 96 13.05 -2.10 -9.88
N LYS A 97 14.05 -1.94 -9.02
CA LYS A 97 15.18 -1.03 -9.25
C LYS A 97 16.12 -1.62 -10.28
#